data_AF-A0AAJ1X5L5-F1
#
_entry.id   AF-A0AAJ1X5L5-F1
#
_cell.length_a   1.000
_cell.length_b   1.000
_cell.length_c   1.000
_cell.angle_alpha   90.00
_cell.angle_beta   90.00
_cell.angle_gamma   90.00
#
_symmetry.space_group_name_H-M   'P 1'
#
loop_
_entity.id
_entity.type
_entity.pdbx_description
1 polymer ?
#
loop_
_entity_poly.entity_id
_entity_poly.type
_entity_poly.pdbx_seq_one_letter_code
_entity_poly.pdbx_strand_id
1 'polypeptide(L)'
;MANHLYKRDLPADLDLGSVVAIDTETMGLFPHRDRLCVVQLSSGDGDAHMIQIEQDQTEAPNLCAMLADPDVLKLFHFGRFDIAVLLNRFGVLTAPVYCTKIASKLVRTYTDRHGLKALLQEMLSIDISKQQQSSDWGAPELTEAQLTYAASDVLHLHRLMEEMNIRLERENRTELAQACFRFLPVRAQLDLAGWPETDIFSHT
;
A
#
# COMPACT_ATOMS: atom_id res chain seq x y z
N MET A 1 -7.97 14.07 11.74
CA MET A 1 -8.12 12.62 11.83
C MET A 1 -9.58 12.25 11.92
N ALA A 2 -10.23 12.44 10.79
CA ALA A 2 -11.49 11.81 10.46
C ALA A 2 -11.20 10.53 9.67
N ASN A 3 -11.97 9.49 9.97
CA ASN A 3 -11.96 8.21 9.28
C ASN A 3 -13.22 8.15 8.43
N HIS A 4 -13.08 8.28 7.11
CA HIS A 4 -14.19 8.25 6.16
C HIS A 4 -14.36 6.83 5.62
N LEU A 5 -15.58 6.28 5.68
CA LEU A 5 -15.89 4.96 5.14
C LEU A 5 -16.85 5.09 3.96
N TYR A 6 -16.47 4.49 2.83
CA TYR A 6 -17.26 4.39 1.61
C TYR A 6 -17.56 2.92 1.30
N LYS A 7 -18.65 2.69 0.56
CA LYS A 7 -18.98 1.38 0.01
C LYS A 7 -18.66 1.38 -1.48
N ARG A 8 -18.02 0.29 -1.92
CA ARG A 8 -17.68 -0.02 -3.32
C ARG A 8 -16.64 0.90 -3.97
N ASP A 9 -16.76 2.23 -3.94
CA ASP A 9 -15.84 3.14 -4.64
C ASP A 9 -15.62 4.46 -3.90
N LEU A 10 -14.66 5.26 -4.38
CA LEU A 10 -14.45 6.64 -3.94
C LEU A 10 -15.57 7.57 -4.42
N PRO A 11 -15.90 8.64 -3.67
CA PRO A 11 -16.67 9.76 -4.20
C PRO A 11 -15.98 10.39 -5.42
N ALA A 12 -16.77 10.81 -6.41
CA ALA A 12 -16.24 11.38 -7.65
C ALA A 12 -15.60 12.79 -7.46
N ASP A 13 -15.94 13.48 -6.38
CA ASP A 13 -15.49 14.82 -6.02
C ASP A 13 -14.36 14.83 -4.99
N LEU A 14 -13.87 13.64 -4.57
CA LEU A 14 -12.77 13.53 -3.62
C LEU A 14 -11.43 13.79 -4.33
N ASP A 15 -10.74 14.86 -3.93
CA ASP A 15 -9.37 15.17 -4.34
C ASP A 15 -8.37 14.75 -3.25
N LEU A 16 -7.47 13.83 -3.58
CA LEU A 16 -6.41 13.34 -2.69
C LEU A 16 -5.03 13.92 -3.04
N GLY A 17 -4.96 14.83 -4.03
CA GLY A 17 -3.73 15.43 -4.52
C GLY A 17 -2.86 14.48 -5.34
N SER A 18 -1.61 14.88 -5.57
CA SER A 18 -0.67 14.18 -6.45
C SER A 18 0.14 13.06 -5.78
N VAL A 19 0.00 12.87 -4.47
CA VAL A 19 0.68 11.82 -3.71
C VAL A 19 -0.30 11.19 -2.73
N VAL A 20 -0.61 9.92 -2.94
CA VAL A 20 -1.63 9.21 -2.19
C VAL A 20 -1.03 7.99 -1.51
N ALA A 21 -1.13 7.93 -0.20
CA ALA A 21 -0.79 6.74 0.59
C ALA A 21 -1.89 5.69 0.42
N ILE A 22 -1.50 4.45 0.14
CA ILE A 22 -2.42 3.34 -0.13
C ILE A 22 -1.96 2.10 0.62
N ASP A 23 -2.93 1.37 1.16
CA ASP A 23 -2.75 0.02 1.67
C ASP A 23 -4.04 -0.80 1.46
N THR A 24 -3.98 -2.12 1.58
CA THR A 24 -5.15 -2.98 1.38
C THR A 24 -5.32 -4.03 2.47
N GLU A 25 -6.57 -4.34 2.80
CA GLU A 25 -6.92 -5.47 3.65
C GLU A 25 -7.62 -6.56 2.85
N THR A 26 -7.25 -7.81 3.14
CA THR A 26 -7.69 -9.00 2.41
C THR A 26 -8.05 -10.12 3.38
N MET A 27 -8.70 -11.18 2.88
CA MET A 27 -8.95 -12.39 3.69
C MET A 27 -7.69 -13.19 4.01
N GLY A 28 -6.53 -12.83 3.45
CA GLY A 28 -5.30 -13.60 3.49
C GLY A 28 -4.34 -13.25 2.36
N LEU A 29 -3.21 -13.95 2.28
CA LEU A 29 -2.06 -13.53 1.47
C LEU A 29 -2.03 -14.09 0.04
N PHE A 30 -3.06 -14.81 -0.42
CA PHE A 30 -3.10 -15.40 -1.76
C PHE A 30 -4.16 -14.71 -2.63
N PRO A 31 -3.80 -13.78 -3.53
CA PRO A 31 -4.77 -12.97 -4.29
C PRO A 31 -5.85 -13.77 -5.04
N HIS A 32 -5.53 -14.97 -5.53
CA HIS A 32 -6.49 -15.83 -6.24
C HIS A 32 -7.52 -16.53 -5.33
N ARG A 33 -7.24 -16.63 -4.02
CA ARG A 33 -8.10 -17.29 -3.03
C ARG A 33 -8.74 -16.28 -2.09
N ASP A 34 -7.95 -15.30 -1.65
CA ASP A 34 -8.26 -14.38 -0.58
C ASP A 34 -8.64 -13.03 -1.17
N ARG A 35 -9.94 -12.70 -1.11
CA ARG A 35 -10.48 -11.49 -1.77
C ARG A 35 -9.97 -10.20 -1.12
N LEU A 36 -9.94 -9.13 -1.92
CA LEU A 36 -9.85 -7.75 -1.45
C LEU A 36 -11.10 -7.37 -0.66
N CYS A 37 -10.90 -6.79 0.53
CA CYS A 37 -11.94 -6.40 1.46
C CYS A 37 -11.97 -4.90 1.71
N VAL A 38 -10.81 -4.26 1.89
CA VAL A 38 -10.70 -2.82 2.14
C VAL A 38 -9.55 -2.24 1.34
N VAL A 39 -9.75 -1.04 0.82
CA VAL A 39 -8.68 -0.18 0.31
C VAL A 39 -8.66 1.07 1.18
N GLN A 40 -7.51 1.39 1.76
CA GLN A 40 -7.31 2.57 2.60
C GLN A 40 -6.43 3.59 1.87
N LEU A 41 -6.80 4.86 1.97
CA LEU A 41 -6.16 5.97 1.26
C LEU A 41 -5.93 7.16 2.20
N SER A 42 -4.85 7.91 2.01
CA SER A 42 -4.64 9.20 2.66
C SER A 42 -3.85 10.16 1.76
N SER A 43 -4.18 11.44 1.80
CA SER A 43 -3.45 12.54 1.16
C SER A 43 -2.27 13.05 2.03
N GLY A 44 -2.13 12.53 3.26
CA GLY A 44 -1.13 12.97 4.22
C GLY A 44 -1.54 14.17 5.09
N ASP A 45 -2.80 14.61 4.99
CA ASP A 45 -3.39 15.70 5.79
C ASP A 45 -3.85 15.29 7.20
N GLY A 46 -3.73 14.00 7.52
CA GLY A 46 -4.14 13.44 8.80
C GLY A 46 -5.54 12.82 8.79
N ASP A 47 -6.22 12.78 7.65
CA ASP A 47 -7.46 12.04 7.42
C ASP A 47 -7.23 10.78 6.59
N ALA A 48 -8.13 9.80 6.74
CA ALA A 48 -8.07 8.53 6.04
C ALA A 48 -9.41 8.19 5.39
N HIS A 49 -9.34 7.61 4.20
CA HIS A 49 -10.46 7.25 3.35
C HIS A 49 -10.44 5.75 3.10
N MET A 50 -11.45 5.03 3.59
CA MET A 50 -11.57 3.58 3.46
C MET A 50 -12.69 3.24 2.51
N ILE A 51 -12.42 2.32 1.59
CA ILE A 51 -13.41 1.79 0.66
C ILE A 51 -13.60 0.32 1.01
N GLN A 52 -14.78 -0.03 1.49
CA GLN A 52 -15.13 -1.44 1.71
C GLN A 52 -15.61 -2.07 0.41
N ILE A 53 -14.94 -3.14 0.00
CA ILE A 53 -15.13 -3.85 -1.25
C ILE A 53 -16.02 -5.08 -1.02
N GLU A 54 -17.08 -5.18 -1.82
CA GLU A 54 -18.01 -6.32 -1.75
C GLU A 54 -17.39 -7.59 -2.36
N GLN A 55 -17.94 -8.76 -2.02
CA GLN A 55 -17.34 -10.04 -2.39
C GLN A 55 -17.27 -10.24 -3.91
N ASP A 56 -18.34 -9.92 -4.63
CA ASP A 56 -18.53 -10.08 -6.06
C ASP A 56 -18.21 -8.82 -6.87
N GLN A 57 -17.73 -7.77 -6.21
CA GLN A 57 -17.37 -6.52 -6.88
C GLN A 57 -16.16 -6.68 -7.79
N THR A 58 -16.30 -6.21 -9.03
CA THR A 58 -15.28 -6.25 -10.09
C THR A 58 -14.92 -4.87 -10.63
N GLU A 59 -15.60 -3.82 -10.17
CA GLU A 59 -15.45 -2.45 -10.66
C GLU A 59 -15.41 -1.45 -9.50
N ALA A 60 -14.52 -0.47 -9.61
CA ALA A 60 -14.40 0.71 -8.74
C ALA A 60 -13.80 1.84 -9.60
N PRO A 61 -14.56 2.42 -10.55
CA PRO A 61 -14.02 3.30 -11.58
C PRO A 61 -13.23 4.51 -11.06
N ASN A 62 -13.66 5.14 -9.96
CA ASN A 62 -12.97 6.33 -9.43
C ASN A 62 -11.64 5.94 -8.78
N LEU A 63 -11.65 4.86 -7.98
CA LEU A 63 -10.41 4.26 -7.46
C LEU A 63 -9.47 3.85 -8.60
N CYS A 64 -9.96 3.14 -9.61
CA CYS A 64 -9.15 2.66 -10.74
C CYS A 64 -8.55 3.81 -11.54
N ALA A 65 -9.30 4.90 -11.74
CA ALA A 65 -8.79 6.10 -12.40
C ALA A 65 -7.59 6.69 -11.64
N MET A 66 -7.69 6.86 -10.32
CA MET A 66 -6.58 7.36 -9.49
C MET A 66 -5.38 6.40 -9.46
N LEU A 67 -5.63 5.09 -9.35
CA LEU A 67 -4.57 4.07 -9.32
C LEU A 67 -3.77 4.04 -10.63
N ALA A 68 -4.42 4.28 -11.77
CA ALA A 68 -3.79 4.31 -13.10
C ALA A 68 -3.23 5.69 -13.49
N ASP A 69 -3.57 6.75 -12.76
CA ASP A 69 -3.19 8.12 -13.11
C ASP A 69 -1.65 8.29 -13.04
N PRO A 70 -0.97 8.62 -14.15
CA PRO A 70 0.47 8.80 -14.19
C PRO A 70 0.96 10.01 -13.37
N ASP A 71 0.10 10.98 -13.10
CA ASP A 71 0.42 12.21 -12.36
C ASP A 71 0.20 12.07 -10.85
N VAL A 72 -0.34 10.92 -10.40
CA VAL A 72 -0.52 10.59 -8.98
C VAL A 72 0.49 9.54 -8.54
N LEU A 73 1.33 9.86 -7.56
CA LEU A 73 2.28 8.90 -6.96
C LEU A 73 1.59 8.10 -5.85
N LYS A 74 1.59 6.77 -5.97
CA LYS A 74 0.99 5.87 -4.96
C LYS A 74 2.04 5.36 -3.96
N LEU A 75 1.91 5.75 -2.69
CA LEU A 75 2.83 5.34 -1.62
C LEU A 75 2.32 4.08 -0.93
N PHE A 76 3.12 3.03 -0.93
CA PHE A 76 2.84 1.79 -0.22
C PHE A 76 3.92 1.48 0.82
N HIS A 77 3.56 0.71 1.84
CA HIS A 77 4.53 -0.08 2.59
C HIS A 77 4.43 -1.54 2.17
N PHE A 78 5.37 -2.01 1.34
CA PHE A 78 5.33 -3.35 0.71
C PHE A 78 4.31 -3.52 -0.43
N GLY A 79 4.17 -2.53 -1.30
CA GLY A 79 3.17 -2.55 -2.39
C GLY A 79 3.23 -3.71 -3.39
N ARG A 80 4.23 -4.61 -3.32
CA ARG A 80 4.26 -5.85 -4.13
C ARG A 80 2.95 -6.62 -4.02
N PHE A 81 2.45 -6.77 -2.79
CA PHE A 81 1.22 -7.51 -2.51
C PHE A 81 -0.02 -6.72 -2.97
N ASP A 82 -0.14 -5.46 -2.54
CA ASP A 82 -1.31 -4.62 -2.79
C ASP A 82 -1.54 -4.39 -4.29
N ILE A 83 -0.47 -4.15 -5.04
CA ILE A 83 -0.56 -3.98 -6.50
C ILE A 83 -1.06 -5.27 -7.16
N ALA A 84 -0.62 -6.44 -6.70
CA ALA A 84 -1.11 -7.73 -7.21
C ALA A 84 -2.59 -7.95 -6.87
N VAL A 85 -3.01 -7.62 -5.64
CA VAL A 85 -4.41 -7.72 -5.21
C VAL A 85 -5.32 -6.80 -6.03
N LEU A 86 -4.93 -5.53 -6.20
CA LEU A 86 -5.68 -4.54 -6.98
C LEU A 86 -5.78 -4.93 -8.45
N LEU A 87 -4.68 -5.42 -9.04
CA LEU A 87 -4.66 -5.92 -10.41
C LEU A 87 -5.56 -7.16 -10.57
N ASN A 88 -5.47 -8.12 -9.65
CA ASN A 88 -6.31 -9.33 -9.70
C ASN A 88 -7.80 -9.00 -9.51
N ARG A 89 -8.12 -7.99 -8.69
CA ARG A 89 -9.50 -7.62 -8.38
C ARG A 89 -10.16 -6.77 -9.46
N PHE A 90 -9.47 -5.73 -9.93
CA PHE A 90 -10.05 -4.70 -10.78
C PHE A 90 -9.41 -4.61 -12.17
N GLY A 91 -8.37 -5.39 -12.45
CA GLY A 91 -7.64 -5.32 -13.72
C GLY A 91 -6.79 -4.06 -13.89
N VAL A 92 -6.67 -3.22 -12.85
CA VAL A 92 -5.88 -1.99 -12.88
C VAL A 92 -4.43 -2.26 -12.44
N LEU A 93 -3.47 -1.83 -13.25
CA LEU A 93 -2.06 -1.85 -12.88
C LEU A 93 -1.69 -0.51 -12.23
N THR A 94 -1.55 -0.50 -10.91
CA THR A 94 -1.19 0.72 -10.16
C THR A 94 0.22 1.18 -10.49
N ALA A 95 0.34 2.39 -11.06
CA ALA A 95 1.60 3.06 -11.36
C ALA A 95 1.37 4.57 -11.55
N PRO A 96 2.35 5.45 -11.25
CA PRO A 96 3.64 5.18 -10.61
C PRO A 96 3.52 4.89 -9.10
N VAL A 97 4.53 4.24 -8.52
CA VAL A 97 4.51 3.84 -7.10
C VAL A 97 5.80 4.23 -6.37
N TYR A 98 5.70 4.36 -5.05
CA TYR A 98 6.83 4.42 -4.12
C TYR A 98 6.62 3.36 -3.04
N CYS A 99 7.68 2.62 -2.68
CA CYS A 99 7.57 1.58 -1.65
C CYS A 99 8.55 1.85 -0.49
N THR A 100 8.00 2.25 0.65
CA THR A 100 8.80 2.56 1.86
C THR A 100 9.56 1.36 2.40
N LYS A 101 9.05 0.13 2.19
CA LYS A 101 9.79 -1.09 2.56
C LYS A 101 11.01 -1.34 1.68
N ILE A 102 10.91 -1.11 0.36
CA ILE A 102 12.07 -1.18 -0.54
C ILE A 102 13.08 -0.12 -0.16
N ALA A 103 12.64 1.14 -0.01
CA ALA A 103 13.51 2.24 0.42
C ALA A 103 14.22 1.90 1.74
N SER A 104 13.47 1.39 2.73
CA SER A 104 14.05 1.00 4.01
C SER A 104 15.07 -0.12 3.89
N LYS A 105 14.84 -1.17 3.10
CA LYS A 105 15.85 -2.23 2.87
C LYS A 105 17.11 -1.68 2.22
N LEU A 106 16.97 -0.65 1.38
CA LEU A 106 18.11 -0.01 0.73
C LEU A 106 18.90 0.93 1.66
N VAL A 107 18.34 1.50 2.73
CA VAL A 107 19.06 2.50 3.56
C VAL A 107 19.25 2.12 5.03
N ARG A 108 18.38 1.28 5.60
CA ARG A 108 18.48 0.84 7.01
C ARG A 108 19.23 -0.49 7.10
N THR A 109 20.44 -0.54 6.53
CA THR A 109 21.22 -1.78 6.37
C THR A 109 21.85 -2.32 7.68
N TYR A 110 21.60 -1.65 8.80
CA TYR A 110 22.02 -2.08 10.14
C TYR A 110 20.96 -2.92 10.87
N THR A 111 19.84 -3.24 10.23
CA THR A 111 18.75 -4.00 10.84
C THR A 111 17.99 -4.81 9.80
N ASP A 112 17.42 -5.95 10.22
CA ASP A 112 16.51 -6.76 9.40
C ASP A 112 15.03 -6.37 9.61
N ARG A 113 14.75 -5.39 10.49
CA ARG A 113 13.39 -5.00 10.87
C ARG A 113 12.84 -3.93 9.92
N HIS A 114 12.21 -4.38 8.84
CA HIS A 114 11.65 -3.51 7.80
C HIS A 114 10.11 -3.48 7.72
N GLY A 115 9.40 -3.93 8.76
CA GLY A 115 7.94 -3.82 8.81
C GLY A 115 7.49 -2.41 9.26
N LEU A 116 6.29 -1.99 8.84
CA LEU A 116 5.78 -0.62 9.04
C LEU A 116 5.90 -0.12 10.48
N LYS A 117 5.38 -0.88 11.47
CA LYS A 117 5.52 -0.55 12.90
C LYS A 117 6.96 -0.25 13.33
N ALA A 118 7.93 -1.02 12.85
CA ALA A 118 9.34 -0.80 13.21
C ALA A 118 9.90 0.48 12.56
N LEU A 119 9.51 0.76 11.31
CA LEU A 119 9.90 2.00 10.62
C LEU A 119 9.30 3.22 11.32
N LEU A 120 7.99 3.19 11.64
CA LEU A 120 7.31 4.29 12.31
C LEU A 120 7.92 4.59 13.68
N GLN A 121 8.22 3.54 14.46
CA GLN A 121 8.83 3.70 15.77
C GLN A 121 10.22 4.32 15.68
N GLU A 122 11.07 3.84 14.76
CA GLU A 122 12.45 4.30 14.67
C GLU A 122 12.59 5.66 13.99
N MET A 123 11.83 5.91 12.92
CA MET A 123 11.96 7.12 12.12
C MET A 123 11.12 8.28 12.67
N LEU A 124 9.94 8.00 13.20
CA LEU A 124 8.97 9.02 13.57
C LEU A 124 8.59 9.01 15.06
N SER A 125 9.13 8.07 15.86
CA SER A 125 8.74 7.85 17.26
C SER A 125 7.23 7.59 17.43
N ILE A 126 6.61 6.95 16.44
CA ILE A 126 5.18 6.61 16.44
C ILE A 126 5.02 5.11 16.67
N ASP A 127 4.19 4.75 17.66
CA ASP A 127 3.77 3.36 17.87
C ASP A 127 2.39 3.12 17.26
N ILE A 128 2.25 2.01 16.55
CA ILE A 128 0.96 1.55 15.99
C ILE A 128 0.65 0.14 16.51
N SER A 129 -0.64 -0.13 16.70
CA SER A 129 -1.12 -1.45 17.10
C SER A 129 -1.15 -2.41 15.91
N LYS A 130 -0.91 -3.70 16.16
CA LYS A 130 -1.07 -4.78 15.16
C LYS A 130 -2.26 -5.70 15.41
N GLN A 131 -3.09 -5.37 16.40
CA GLN A 131 -4.11 -6.30 16.89
C GLN A 131 -5.16 -6.66 15.82
N GLN A 132 -5.46 -5.76 14.88
CA GLN A 132 -6.48 -5.99 13.85
C GLN A 132 -5.92 -6.52 12.53
N GLN A 133 -4.59 -6.70 12.42
CA GLN A 133 -3.95 -7.25 11.22
C GLN A 133 -4.50 -8.64 10.84
N SER A 134 -4.95 -9.42 11.83
CA SER A 134 -5.53 -10.76 11.64
C SER A 134 -6.97 -10.79 12.16
N SER A 135 -7.78 -9.84 11.72
CA SER A 135 -9.22 -9.78 11.98
C SER A 135 -10.03 -10.26 10.76
N ASP A 136 -11.34 -10.48 10.91
CA ASP A 136 -12.22 -10.78 9.79
C ASP A 136 -12.54 -9.50 9.00
N TRP A 137 -11.68 -9.19 8.03
CA TRP A 137 -11.89 -8.07 7.10
C TRP A 137 -13.06 -8.29 6.14
N GLY A 138 -13.55 -9.53 6.04
CA GLY A 138 -14.67 -9.89 5.18
C GLY A 138 -16.04 -9.57 5.76
N ALA A 139 -16.09 -9.13 7.02
CA ALA A 139 -17.32 -8.81 7.73
C ALA A 139 -18.18 -7.77 6.98
N PRO A 140 -19.52 -7.85 7.07
CA PRO A 140 -20.43 -6.89 6.40
C PRO A 140 -20.26 -5.46 6.95
N GLU A 141 -19.89 -5.34 8.21
CA GLU A 141 -19.62 -4.09 8.91
C GLU A 141 -18.21 -4.15 9.52
N LEU A 142 -17.43 -3.09 9.30
CA LEU A 142 -16.11 -2.94 9.91
C LEU A 142 -16.27 -2.33 11.31
N THR A 143 -15.54 -2.87 12.27
CA THR A 143 -15.49 -2.32 13.63
C THR A 143 -14.67 -1.03 13.68
N GLU A 144 -14.91 -0.18 14.69
CA GLU A 144 -14.10 1.03 14.93
C GLU A 144 -12.61 0.70 15.11
N ALA A 145 -12.30 -0.44 15.74
CA ALA A 145 -10.92 -0.90 15.91
C ALA A 145 -10.26 -1.23 14.56
N GLN A 146 -10.99 -1.89 13.64
CA GLN A 146 -10.51 -2.16 12.28
C GLN A 146 -10.29 -0.87 11.48
N LEU A 147 -11.23 0.08 11.54
CA LEU A 147 -11.11 1.37 10.87
C LEU A 147 -9.91 2.17 11.40
N THR A 148 -9.69 2.18 12.71
CA THR A 148 -8.55 2.84 13.35
C THR A 148 -7.23 2.21 12.93
N TYR A 149 -7.17 0.87 12.88
CA TYR A 149 -6.01 0.14 12.43
C TYR A 149 -5.69 0.46 10.95
N ALA A 150 -6.67 0.30 10.06
CA ALA A 150 -6.48 0.55 8.62
C ALA A 150 -6.05 1.99 8.32
N ALA A 151 -6.62 2.97 9.03
CA ALA A 151 -6.19 4.37 8.92
C ALA A 151 -4.72 4.53 9.34
N SER A 152 -4.29 3.91 10.43
CA SER A 152 -2.92 4.05 10.94
C SER A 152 -1.84 3.53 9.99
N ASP A 153 -2.18 2.58 9.10
CA ASP A 153 -1.25 2.02 8.13
C ASP A 153 -0.95 2.97 6.95
N VAL A 154 -1.81 3.98 6.68
CA VAL A 154 -1.63 4.96 5.58
C VAL A 154 -1.26 6.36 6.05
N LEU A 155 -1.71 6.79 7.23
CA LEU A 155 -1.59 8.17 7.74
C LEU A 155 -0.16 8.71 7.87
N HIS A 156 0.84 7.84 7.87
CA HIS A 156 2.24 8.21 8.14
C HIS A 156 3.17 7.91 6.97
N LEU A 157 2.66 7.41 5.84
CA LEU A 157 3.51 7.01 4.71
C LEU A 157 4.19 8.21 4.03
N HIS A 158 3.55 9.38 3.94
CA HIS A 158 4.18 10.59 3.40
C HIS A 158 5.40 11.01 4.22
N ARG A 159 5.27 11.06 5.54
CA ARG A 159 6.39 11.39 6.44
C ARG A 159 7.50 10.34 6.38
N LEU A 160 7.14 9.06 6.26
CA LEU A 160 8.14 8.01 6.03
C LEU A 160 8.86 8.19 4.68
N MET A 161 8.14 8.55 3.62
CA MET A 161 8.75 8.83 2.31
C MET A 161 9.78 9.95 2.42
N GLU A 162 9.47 11.05 3.10
CA GLU A 162 10.41 12.16 3.33
C GLU A 162 11.69 11.69 4.04
N GLU A 163 11.54 10.97 5.16
CA GLU A 163 12.68 10.41 5.91
C GLU A 163 13.51 9.41 5.09
N MET A 164 12.86 8.61 4.26
CA MET A 164 13.53 7.67 3.36
C MET A 164 14.28 8.40 2.25
N ASN A 165 13.72 9.46 1.68
CA ASN A 165 14.36 10.23 0.61
C ASN A 165 15.67 10.89 1.09
N ILE A 166 15.66 11.50 2.29
CA ILE A 166 16.87 12.07 2.91
C ILE A 166 17.98 11.01 3.02
N ARG A 167 17.64 9.80 3.44
CA ARG A 167 18.61 8.70 3.61
C ARG A 167 19.06 8.12 2.27
N LEU A 168 18.14 7.97 1.30
CA LEU A 168 18.46 7.49 -0.04
C LEU A 168 19.47 8.41 -0.71
N GLU A 169 19.28 9.73 -0.58
CA GLU A 169 20.21 10.72 -1.09
C GLU A 169 21.56 10.66 -0.36
N ARG A 170 21.56 10.67 0.98
CA ARG A 170 22.78 10.56 1.78
C ARG A 170 23.64 9.34 1.43
N GLU A 171 23.00 8.19 1.20
CA GLU A 171 23.67 6.92 0.86
C GLU A 171 23.94 6.76 -0.64
N ASN A 172 23.58 7.73 -1.49
CA ASN A 172 23.69 7.67 -2.96
C ASN A 172 22.94 6.47 -3.58
N ARG A 173 21.74 6.17 -3.08
CA ARG A 173 20.89 5.03 -3.49
C ARG A 173 19.56 5.42 -4.14
N THR A 174 19.34 6.72 -4.39
CA THR A 174 18.09 7.25 -4.97
C THR A 174 17.75 6.61 -6.33
N GLU A 175 18.70 6.59 -7.27
CA GLU A 175 18.47 6.01 -8.62
C GLU A 175 18.14 4.51 -8.57
N LEU A 176 18.80 3.77 -7.67
CA LEU A 176 18.52 2.35 -7.44
C LEU A 176 17.11 2.16 -6.91
N ALA A 177 16.69 2.95 -5.92
CA ALA A 177 15.33 2.89 -5.39
C ALA A 177 14.29 3.20 -6.47
N GLN A 178 14.51 4.25 -7.28
CA GLN A 178 13.62 4.60 -8.39
C GLN A 178 13.50 3.45 -9.42
N ALA A 179 14.60 2.78 -9.76
CA ALA A 179 14.57 1.62 -10.64
C ALA A 179 13.75 0.47 -10.03
N CYS A 180 13.91 0.19 -8.73
CA CYS A 180 13.09 -0.79 -8.03
C CYS A 180 11.60 -0.42 -8.02
N PHE A 181 11.26 0.86 -7.81
CA PHE A 181 9.88 1.33 -7.81
C PHE A 181 9.23 1.17 -9.19
N ARG A 182 9.94 1.50 -10.27
CA ARG A 182 9.47 1.30 -11.65
C ARG A 182 9.23 -0.19 -11.96
N PHE A 183 10.05 -1.08 -11.42
CA PHE A 183 9.90 -2.53 -11.62
C PHE A 183 8.80 -3.16 -10.74
N LEU A 184 8.40 -2.50 -9.64
CA LEU A 184 7.50 -3.08 -8.65
C LEU A 184 6.13 -3.52 -9.22
N PRO A 185 5.45 -2.77 -10.10
CA PRO A 185 4.21 -3.25 -10.73
C PRO A 185 4.42 -4.51 -11.58
N VAL A 186 5.54 -4.60 -12.30
CA VAL A 186 5.89 -5.80 -13.08
C VAL A 186 6.18 -6.98 -12.15
N ARG A 187 6.86 -6.75 -11.02
CA ARG A 187 7.08 -7.80 -10.01
C ARG A 187 5.77 -8.35 -9.46
N ALA A 188 4.77 -7.49 -9.22
CA ALA A 188 3.43 -7.90 -8.80
C ALA A 188 2.72 -8.73 -9.90
N GLN A 189 2.84 -8.35 -11.17
CA GLN A 189 2.33 -9.15 -12.30
C GLN A 189 2.97 -10.53 -12.37
N LEU A 190 4.28 -10.63 -12.18
CA LEU A 190 4.99 -11.91 -12.15
C LEU A 190 4.48 -12.83 -11.04
N ASP A 191 4.08 -12.27 -9.89
CA ASP A 191 3.51 -13.07 -8.79
C ASP A 191 2.19 -13.71 -9.20
N LEU A 192 1.29 -12.95 -9.82
CA LEU A 192 0.01 -13.45 -10.33
C LEU A 192 0.20 -14.43 -11.51
N ALA A 193 1.26 -14.26 -12.29
CA ALA A 193 1.56 -15.12 -13.43
C ALA A 193 2.25 -16.45 -13.04
N GLY A 194 2.50 -16.68 -11.74
CA GLY A 194 2.98 -17.97 -11.24
C GLY A 194 4.44 -17.97 -10.73
N TRP A 195 5.08 -16.81 -10.57
CA TRP A 195 6.44 -16.69 -10.04
C TRP A 195 6.54 -16.03 -8.64
N PRO A 196 5.62 -16.22 -7.68
CA PRO A 196 5.66 -15.48 -6.40
C PRO A 196 6.90 -15.81 -5.54
N GLU A 197 7.39 -17.04 -5.60
CA GLU A 197 8.55 -17.51 -4.81
C GLU A 197 9.87 -17.51 -5.62
N THR A 198 9.80 -17.17 -6.91
CA THR A 198 10.97 -17.14 -7.79
C THR A 198 11.42 -15.69 -8.01
N ASP A 199 12.66 -15.40 -7.64
CA ASP A 199 13.32 -14.19 -8.14
C ASP A 199 13.71 -14.43 -9.61
N ILE A 200 13.04 -13.71 -10.53
CA ILE A 200 13.17 -13.88 -11.98
C ILE A 200 14.57 -13.56 -12.50
N PHE A 201 15.39 -12.90 -11.68
CA PHE A 201 16.79 -12.60 -12.01
C PHE A 201 17.76 -13.69 -11.51
N SER A 202 17.28 -14.67 -10.73
CA SER A 202 18.07 -15.81 -10.26
C SER A 202 18.21 -16.87 -11.34
N HIS A 203 19.25 -17.71 -11.23
CA HIS A 203 19.41 -18.88 -12.11
C HIS A 203 18.32 -19.95 -11.92
N THR A 204 17.76 -20.04 -10.71
CA THR A 204 16.71 -21.00 -10.30
C THR A 204 15.79 -20.34 -9.30
#